data_AF-A0A078MKT3-F1
#
_entry.id   AF-A0A078MKT3-F1
#
_cell.length_a   1.000
_cell.length_b   1.000
_cell.length_c   1.000
_cell.angle_alpha   90.00
_cell.angle_beta   90.00
_cell.angle_gamma   90.00
#
_symmetry.space_group_name_H-M   'P 1'
#
loop_
_entity.id
_entity.type
_entity.pdbx_description
1 polymer ?
#
loop_
_entity_poly.entity_id
_entity_poly.type
_entity_poly.pdbx_seq_one_letter_code
_entity_poly.pdbx_strand_id
1 'polypeptide(L)' 'MKERKCHECETPMVGECTIRVEGGGYGIKIQKKGHGLFNRVAESPHVYVCPSCGYVAMYVDNAERFAD' A
#
# COMPACT_ATOMS: atom_id res chain seq x y z
N MET A 1 -5.25 -9.40 -13.23
CA MET A 1 -4.74 -8.23 -12.49
C MET A 1 -5.52 -7.01 -12.97
N LYS A 2 -6.19 -6.24 -12.10
CA LYS A 2 -6.90 -5.03 -12.55
C LYS A 2 -5.85 -3.97 -12.91
N GLU A 3 -5.86 -3.52 -14.16
CA GLU A 3 -5.02 -2.42 -14.62
C GLU A 3 -5.38 -1.14 -13.85
N ARG A 4 -4.37 -0.50 -13.25
CA ARG A 4 -4.55 0.74 -12.47
C ARG A 4 -3.96 1.91 -13.25
N LYS A 5 -4.75 2.98 -13.44
CA LYS A 5 -4.25 4.23 -14.02
C LYS A 5 -3.72 5.16 -12.93
N CYS A 6 -2.65 5.89 -13.24
CA CYS A 6 -2.12 6.92 -12.37
C CYS A 6 -3.14 8.05 -12.21
N HIS A 7 -3.40 8.50 -10.98
CA HIS A 7 -4.35 9.58 -10.73
C HIS A 7 -3.82 10.96 -11.19
N GLU A 8 -2.50 11.11 -11.32
CA GLU A 8 -1.85 12.37 -11.72
C GLU A 8 -1.75 12.56 -13.24
N CYS A 9 -1.53 11.47 -14.00
CA CYS A 9 -1.25 11.55 -15.45
C CYS A 9 -1.92 10.46 -16.29
N GLU A 10 -2.84 9.67 -15.71
CA GLU A 10 -3.63 8.61 -16.36
C GLU A 10 -2.84 7.43 -16.95
N THR A 11 -1.51 7.47 -16.93
CA THR A 11 -0.64 6.40 -17.42
C THR A 11 -0.90 5.10 -16.64
N PRO A 12 -1.00 3.92 -17.31
CA PRO A 12 -1.07 2.63 -16.64
C PRO A 12 0.12 2.43 -15.68
N MET A 13 -0.17 2.02 -14.45
CA MET A 13 0.82 1.87 -13.39
C MET A 13 1.39 0.45 -13.36
N VAL A 14 2.66 0.35 -12.98
CA VAL A 14 3.35 -0.92 -12.71
C VAL A 14 3.01 -1.37 -11.29
N GLY A 15 2.42 -2.57 -11.15
CA GLY A 15 2.04 -3.16 -9.85
C GLY A 15 3.09 -4.12 -9.30
N GLU A 16 2.69 -4.92 -8.30
CA GLU A 16 3.52 -5.95 -7.64
C GLU A 16 4.87 -5.42 -7.12
N CYS A 17 4.94 -4.12 -6.83
CA CYS A 17 6.11 -3.50 -6.26
C CYS A 17 6.18 -3.79 -4.75
N THR A 18 7.39 -3.78 -4.19
CA THR A 18 7.62 -3.95 -2.75
C THR A 18 8.41 -2.77 -2.20
N ILE A 19 7.96 -2.19 -1.07
CA ILE A 19 8.73 -1.18 -0.33
C ILE A 19 9.57 -1.90 0.72
N ARG A 20 10.86 -1.59 0.75
CA ARG A 20 11.82 -2.05 1.77
C ARG A 20 12.39 -0.84 2.50
N VAL A 21 12.69 -1.02 3.79
CA VAL A 21 13.44 0.00 4.54
C VAL A 21 14.91 -0.12 4.17
N GLU A 22 15.56 0.97 3.80
CA GLU A 22 17.00 0.94 3.49
C GLU A 22 17.82 0.44 4.70
N GLY A 23 18.79 -0.45 4.45
CA GLY A 23 19.57 -1.10 5.50
C GLY A 23 18.80 -2.16 6.31
N GLY A 24 17.50 -2.34 6.08
CA GLY A 24 16.67 -3.39 6.69
C GLY A 24 16.11 -4.33 5.62
N GLY A 25 16.31 -5.64 5.74
CA GLY A 25 15.72 -6.62 4.83
C GLY A 25 14.18 -6.70 4.88
N TYR A 26 13.52 -5.86 5.68
CA TYR A 26 12.11 -5.92 6.02
C TYR A 26 11.27 -4.94 5.17
N GLY A 27 10.04 -5.33 4.86
CA GLY A 27 9.03 -4.47 4.26
C GLY A 27 8.25 -3.66 5.30
N ILE A 28 7.36 -2.78 4.83
CA ILE A 28 6.48 -1.97 5.68
C ILE A 28 5.13 -2.65 5.95
N LYS A 29 4.49 -2.36 7.09
CA LYS A 29 3.11 -2.75 7.40
C LYS A 29 2.32 -1.53 7.87
N ILE A 30 1.06 -1.43 7.45
CA ILE A 30 0.12 -0.41 7.91
C ILE A 30 -0.60 -0.92 9.16
N GLN A 31 -0.61 -0.13 10.23
CA GLN A 31 -1.24 -0.49 11.50
C GLN A 31 -2.31 0.51 11.96
N LYS A 32 -3.44 0.01 12.45
CA LYS A 32 -4.46 0.78 13.19
C LYS A 32 -4.44 0.36 14.65
N LYS A 33 -4.34 1.33 15.56
CA LYS A 33 -4.55 1.08 17.00
C LYS A 33 -6.04 0.83 17.22
N GLY A 34 -6.41 -0.36 17.67
CA GLY A 34 -7.78 -0.64 18.09
C GLY A 34 -8.03 -0.24 19.55
N HIS A 35 -9.28 -0.41 19.98
CA HIS A 35 -9.70 -0.25 21.36
C HIS A 35 -9.40 -1.54 22.14
N GLY A 36 -8.68 -1.45 23.27
CA GLY A 36 -8.37 -2.57 24.17
C GLY A 36 -7.08 -3.36 23.84
N LEU A 37 -6.93 -4.52 24.49
CA LEU A 37 -5.67 -5.31 24.51
C LEU A 37 -5.41 -6.15 23.23
N PHE A 38 -6.41 -6.33 22.35
CA PHE A 38 -6.35 -7.38 21.31
C PHE A 38 -6.58 -6.95 19.85
N ASN A 39 -6.82 -5.67 19.54
CA ASN A 39 -7.14 -5.27 18.17
C ASN A 39 -6.04 -4.40 17.56
N ARG A 40 -4.99 -5.04 17.01
CA ARG A 40 -4.07 -4.38 16.07
C ARG A 40 -4.32 -4.94 14.68
N VAL A 41 -4.90 -4.14 13.79
CA VAL A 41 -4.91 -4.49 12.37
C VAL A 41 -3.52 -4.20 11.83
N ALA A 42 -2.92 -5.14 11.12
CA ALA A 42 -1.59 -5.00 10.52
C ALA A 42 -1.59 -5.66 9.13
N GLU A 43 -1.60 -4.84 8.08
CA GLU A 43 -1.66 -5.32 6.68
C GLU A 43 -0.43 -4.83 5.91
N SER A 44 0.06 -5.66 4.98
CA SER A 44 1.10 -5.25 4.03
C SER A 44 0.45 -4.53 2.85
N PRO A 45 0.89 -3.33 2.46
CA PRO A 45 0.30 -2.63 1.32
C PRO A 45 0.73 -3.26 0.00
N HIS A 46 -0.20 -3.33 -0.96
CA HIS A 46 0.11 -3.45 -2.38
C HIS A 46 0.63 -2.12 -2.90
N VAL A 47 1.68 -2.15 -3.72
CA VAL A 47 2.36 -0.95 -4.20
C VAL A 47 2.37 -0.90 -5.72
N TYR A 48 2.10 0.29 -6.24
CA TYR A 48 2.12 0.60 -7.66
C TYR A 48 2.96 1.85 -7.90
N VAL A 49 3.73 1.87 -8.98
CA VAL A 49 4.54 3.03 -9.39
C VAL A 49 4.12 3.46 -10.80
N CYS A 50 3.89 4.75 -10.97
CA CYS A 50 3.67 5.33 -12.29
C CYS A 50 5.02 5.47 -13.01
N PRO A 51 5.23 4.83 -14.16
CA PRO A 51 6.49 4.93 -14.89
C PRO A 51 6.68 6.28 -15.59
N SER A 52 5.62 7.08 -15.75
CA SER A 52 5.68 8.37 -16.45
C SER A 52 6.05 9.52 -15.51
N CYS A 53 5.39 9.63 -14.34
CA CYS A 53 5.57 10.76 -13.43
C CYS A 53 6.14 10.40 -12.05
N GLY A 54 6.37 9.11 -11.77
CA GLY A 54 6.93 8.65 -10.49
C GLY A 54 5.95 8.59 -9.32
N TYR A 55 4.67 8.91 -9.52
CA TYR A 55 3.65 8.79 -8.48
C TYR A 55 3.56 7.35 -7.94
N VAL A 56 3.56 7.20 -6.62
CA VAL A 56 3.46 5.91 -5.94
C VAL A 56 2.10 5.79 -5.27
N ALA A 57 1.40 4.71 -5.54
CA ALA A 57 0.12 4.42 -4.93
C ALA A 57 0.21 3.16 -4.05
N MET A 58 -0.41 3.20 -2.87
CA MET A 58 -0.50 2.08 -1.96
C MET A 58 -1.96 1.78 -1.61
N TYR A 59 -2.31 0.50 -1.42
CA TYR A 59 -3.61 0.10 -0.87
C TYR A 59 -3.51 -1.22 -0.10
N VAL A 60 -4.52 -1.53 0.69
CA VAL A 60 -4.68 -2.81 1.41
C VAL A 60 -6.01 -3.43 1.00
N ASP A 61 -6.09 -4.75 0.92
CA ASP A 61 -7.30 -5.43 0.42
C ASP A 61 -8.49 -5.28 1.38
N ASN A 62 -8.23 -5.34 2.69
CA ASN A 62 -9.24 -5.29 3.75
C ASN A 62 -9.33 -3.89 4.38
N ALA A 63 -9.53 -2.86 3.55
CA ALA A 63 -9.54 -1.46 3.98
C ALA A 63 -10.65 -1.16 5.00
N GLU A 64 -11.76 -1.91 4.97
CA GLU A 64 -12.86 -1.82 5.94
C GLU A 64 -12.42 -2.12 7.37
N ARG A 65 -11.34 -2.90 7.58
CA ARG A 65 -10.75 -3.11 8.90
C ARG A 65 -10.11 -1.83 9.49
N PHE A 66 -9.95 -0.81 8.65
CA PHE A 66 -9.47 0.52 9.02
C PHE A 66 -10.59 1.56 9.12
N ALA A 67 -11.81 1.26 8.66
CA ALA A 67 -12.99 2.10 8.93
C ALA A 67 -13.41 1.95 10.41
N ASP A 68 -13.93 3.03 11.02
CA ASP A 68 -14.54 3.02 12.36
C ASP A 68 -16.06 2.85 12.24
#